data_AF-A0A0Q9KV77-F1
#
_entry.id   AF-A0A0Q9KV77-F1
#
_cell.length_a   1.000
_cell.length_b   1.000
_cell.length_c   1.000
_cell.angle_alpha   90.00
_cell.angle_beta   90.00
_cell.angle_gamma   90.00
#
_symmetry.space_group_name_H-M   'P 1'
#
loop_
_entity.id
_entity.type
_entity.pdbx_description
1 polymer ?
#
loop_
_entity_poly.entity_id
_entity_poly.type
_entity_poly.pdbx_seq_one_letter_code
_entity_poly.pdbx_strand_id
1 'polypeptide(L)'
;MRKTSLFILFVCFFIVISLLVTSVSPSAAANELESDNETTLSQSSSPQLDTNYVKAAVKAKKLYVIRLSDMSETESVMIASLQGILANKSSNQIYILPDSGNYKLWLDDLVLKYGVKTEFIRDPWKLVKEFKKQFDGYLLWEKGNSSINAATSLAHLKQSILIEKAMSNKPKAISK
;
A
#
# COMPACT_ATOMS: atom_id res chain seq x y z
N MET A 1 11.92 27.29 -14.21
CA MET A 1 12.92 26.30 -13.74
C MET A 1 12.21 25.13 -13.07
N ARG A 2 12.12 23.99 -13.77
CA ARG A 2 11.55 22.73 -13.28
C ARG A 2 12.60 22.00 -12.42
N LYS A 3 12.40 21.91 -11.10
CA LYS A 3 13.30 21.13 -10.21
C LYS A 3 12.58 20.27 -9.15
N THR A 4 11.25 20.17 -9.17
CA THR A 4 10.48 19.35 -8.21
C THR A 4 10.12 17.95 -8.72
N SER A 5 10.32 17.68 -10.01
CA SER A 5 9.90 16.40 -10.63
C SER A 5 10.87 15.24 -10.38
N LEU A 6 12.11 15.50 -9.93
CA LEU A 6 13.15 14.47 -9.82
C LEU A 6 13.13 13.73 -8.46
N PHE A 7 12.61 14.38 -7.41
CA PHE A 7 12.56 13.80 -6.06
C PHE A 7 11.33 12.89 -5.84
N ILE A 8 10.21 13.23 -6.49
CA ILE A 8 8.96 12.43 -6.47
C ILE A 8 9.14 11.12 -7.25
N LEU A 9 9.98 11.12 -8.28
CA LEU A 9 10.33 9.91 -9.03
C LEU A 9 11.13 8.91 -8.17
N PHE A 10 11.96 9.41 -7.23
CA PHE A 10 12.84 8.59 -6.40
C PHE A 10 12.10 7.80 -5.31
N VAL A 11 11.03 8.36 -4.73
CA VAL A 11 10.21 7.69 -3.71
C VAL A 11 9.38 6.54 -4.32
N CYS A 12 8.95 6.68 -5.58
CA CYS A 12 8.25 5.62 -6.31
C CYS A 12 9.21 4.52 -6.84
N PHE A 13 10.47 4.85 -7.11
CA PHE A 13 11.44 3.93 -7.72
C PHE A 13 11.98 2.87 -6.74
N PHE A 14 12.12 3.21 -5.45
CA PHE A 14 12.60 2.26 -4.43
C PHE A 14 11.61 1.12 -4.10
N ILE A 15 10.32 1.27 -4.42
CA ILE A 15 9.32 0.20 -4.24
C ILE A 15 9.39 -0.82 -5.40
N VAL A 16 9.96 -0.46 -6.56
CA VAL A 16 9.94 -1.29 -7.78
C VAL A 16 11.24 -2.08 -8.01
N ILE A 17 12.40 -1.60 -7.54
CA ILE A 17 13.70 -2.27 -7.81
C ILE A 17 13.89 -3.59 -7.05
N SER A 18 13.12 -3.87 -5.99
CA SER A 18 13.28 -5.12 -5.23
C SER A 18 12.78 -6.38 -5.96
N LEU A 19 12.30 -6.28 -7.21
CA LEU A 19 11.69 -7.37 -7.97
C LEU A 19 12.44 -7.83 -9.23
N LEU A 20 13.64 -7.31 -9.52
CA LEU A 20 14.47 -7.80 -10.64
C LEU A 20 15.77 -8.42 -10.12
N VAL A 21 15.65 -9.60 -9.49
CA VAL A 21 16.75 -10.55 -9.43
C VAL A 21 16.75 -11.30 -10.76
N THR A 22 17.76 -11.07 -11.57
CA THR A 22 17.96 -11.66 -12.88
C THR A 22 18.31 -13.15 -12.75
N SER A 23 17.48 -14.04 -13.30
CA SER A 23 17.86 -15.43 -13.53
C SER A 23 18.74 -15.51 -14.77
N VAL A 24 20.04 -15.69 -14.57
CA VAL A 24 20.95 -16.20 -15.60
C VAL A 24 20.66 -17.70 -15.74
N SER A 25 20.16 -18.13 -16.89
CA SER A 25 20.05 -19.56 -17.21
C SER A 25 21.37 -20.07 -17.79
N PRO A 26 21.93 -21.19 -17.31
CA PRO A 26 23.05 -21.84 -17.99
C PRO A 26 22.53 -22.57 -19.25
N SER A 27 23.13 -22.23 -20.39
CA SER A 27 23.02 -22.99 -21.64
C SER A 27 23.86 -24.27 -21.53
N ALA A 28 23.22 -25.42 -21.72
CA ALA A 28 23.88 -26.68 -21.97
C ALA A 28 23.26 -27.32 -23.22
N ALA A 29 24.07 -27.45 -24.25
CA ALA A 29 23.75 -28.14 -25.49
C ALA A 29 23.90 -29.66 -25.32
N ALA A 30 22.99 -30.44 -25.91
CA ALA A 30 23.27 -31.77 -26.47
C ALA A 30 22.10 -32.29 -27.35
N ASN A 31 22.45 -32.46 -28.62
CA ASN A 31 21.94 -33.27 -29.73
C ASN A 31 20.75 -34.27 -29.60
N GLU A 32 19.94 -34.20 -30.67
CA GLU A 32 19.52 -35.27 -31.61
C GLU A 32 18.19 -36.04 -31.47
N LEU A 33 17.38 -35.85 -32.54
CA LEU A 33 16.59 -36.79 -33.36
C LEU A 33 15.19 -37.26 -32.89
N GLU A 34 14.18 -36.67 -33.57
CA GLU A 34 13.06 -37.26 -34.35
C GLU A 34 12.20 -38.42 -33.78
N SER A 35 10.87 -38.25 -33.84
CA SER A 35 9.85 -39.18 -34.37
C SER A 35 8.53 -39.18 -33.57
N ASP A 36 7.43 -39.26 -34.32
CA ASP A 36 6.03 -39.10 -33.95
C ASP A 36 5.51 -40.11 -32.92
N ASN A 37 4.48 -39.71 -32.15
CA ASN A 37 3.14 -40.34 -32.11
C ASN A 37 2.36 -39.90 -30.86
N GLU A 38 1.07 -39.57 -31.05
CA GLU A 38 0.10 -39.31 -29.98
C GLU A 38 -0.06 -40.54 -29.07
N THR A 39 0.00 -40.35 -27.76
CA THR A 39 -0.65 -41.26 -26.81
C THR A 39 -1.16 -40.46 -25.61
N THR A 40 -2.47 -40.56 -25.41
CA THR A 40 -3.30 -39.99 -24.36
C THR A 40 -2.68 -40.12 -22.97
N LEU A 41 -2.24 -38.99 -22.40
CA LEU A 41 -1.79 -38.90 -21.01
C LEU A 41 -2.92 -38.35 -20.13
N SER A 42 -3.32 -39.18 -19.17
CA SER A 42 -4.19 -38.83 -18.05
C SER A 42 -3.75 -37.50 -17.44
N GLN A 43 -4.70 -36.58 -17.22
CA GLN A 43 -4.45 -35.31 -16.53
C GLN A 43 -3.84 -35.58 -15.15
N SER A 44 -2.51 -35.49 -15.07
CA SER A 44 -1.80 -35.35 -13.80
C SER A 44 -2.28 -34.05 -13.18
N SER A 45 -2.95 -34.13 -12.03
CA SER A 45 -3.23 -32.98 -11.20
C SER A 45 -1.92 -32.22 -10.98
N SER A 46 -1.87 -30.99 -11.49
CA SER A 46 -0.74 -30.10 -11.28
C SER A 46 -0.47 -29.97 -9.78
N PRO A 47 0.80 -29.95 -9.34
CA PRO A 47 1.12 -29.79 -7.94
C PRO A 47 0.53 -28.46 -7.45
N GLN A 48 -0.30 -28.51 -6.40
CA GLN A 48 -0.81 -27.29 -5.77
C GLN A 48 0.39 -26.48 -5.29
N LEU A 49 0.59 -25.33 -5.92
CA LEU A 49 1.54 -24.32 -5.47
C LEU A 49 1.06 -23.84 -4.11
N ASP A 50 1.78 -24.23 -3.06
CA ASP A 50 1.63 -23.65 -1.73
C ASP A 50 2.06 -22.18 -1.81
N THR A 51 1.11 -21.30 -2.11
CA THR A 51 1.41 -19.87 -2.28
C THR A 51 1.65 -19.28 -0.91
N ASN A 52 2.93 -19.15 -0.53
CA ASN A 52 3.40 -18.49 0.70
C ASN A 52 3.08 -16.97 0.77
N TYR A 53 2.06 -16.49 0.06
CA TYR A 53 1.64 -15.09 0.10
C TYR A 53 0.66 -14.86 1.24
N VAL A 54 1.06 -14.03 2.21
CA VAL A 54 0.18 -13.57 3.29
C VAL A 54 -0.80 -12.54 2.72
N LYS A 55 -2.04 -12.98 2.48
CA LYS A 55 -3.14 -12.09 2.12
C LYS A 55 -3.55 -11.22 3.31
N ALA A 56 -3.98 -9.99 3.05
CA ALA A 56 -4.59 -9.14 4.07
C ALA A 56 -5.74 -9.88 4.77
N ALA A 57 -5.75 -9.86 6.10
CA ALA A 57 -6.68 -10.66 6.90
C ALA A 57 -8.13 -10.20 6.75
N VAL A 58 -8.36 -8.94 6.39
CA VAL A 58 -9.69 -8.33 6.32
C VAL A 58 -9.95 -7.73 4.94
N LYS A 59 -11.01 -8.22 4.28
CA LYS A 59 -11.48 -7.67 3.00
C LYS A 59 -12.24 -6.35 3.23
N ALA A 60 -11.90 -5.32 2.45
CA ALA A 60 -12.62 -4.05 2.46
C ALA A 60 -14.07 -4.21 1.95
N LYS A 61 -15.01 -3.60 2.67
CA LYS A 61 -16.44 -3.47 2.31
C LYS A 61 -16.82 -2.01 2.06
N LYS A 62 -16.14 -1.07 2.73
CA LYS A 62 -16.28 0.38 2.54
C LYS A 62 -14.89 1.02 2.45
N LEU A 63 -14.72 1.94 1.51
CA LEU A 63 -13.52 2.76 1.35
C LEU A 63 -13.86 4.23 1.57
N TYR A 64 -13.18 4.85 2.53
CA TYR A 64 -13.11 6.30 2.60
C TYR A 64 -12.04 6.77 1.63
N VAL A 65 -12.45 7.44 0.56
CA VAL A 65 -11.60 7.89 -0.54
C VAL A 65 -11.18 9.33 -0.26
N ILE A 66 -9.88 9.59 -0.20
CA ILE A 66 -9.33 10.93 -0.05
C ILE A 66 -8.34 11.19 -1.18
N ARG A 67 -8.45 12.34 -1.86
CA ARG A 67 -7.48 12.68 -2.89
C ARG A 67 -6.17 13.10 -2.24
N LEU A 68 -5.06 12.74 -2.86
CA LEU A 68 -3.74 13.20 -2.43
C LEU A 68 -3.64 14.74 -2.45
N SER A 69 -4.29 15.38 -3.42
CA SER A 69 -4.40 16.84 -3.54
C SER A 69 -5.23 17.53 -2.45
N ASP A 70 -6.03 16.78 -1.68
CA ASP A 70 -6.79 17.33 -0.55
C ASP A 70 -5.96 17.33 0.76
N MET A 71 -4.69 16.93 0.72
CA MET A 71 -3.82 16.82 1.90
C MET A 71 -2.50 17.56 1.70
N SER A 72 -1.94 18.09 2.79
CA SER A 72 -0.51 18.43 2.80
C SER A 72 0.36 17.17 2.75
N GLU A 73 1.63 17.32 2.37
CA GLU A 73 2.60 16.21 2.35
C GLU A 73 2.73 15.52 3.72
N THR A 74 2.66 16.29 4.80
CA THR A 74 2.77 15.75 6.16
C THR A 74 1.47 15.07 6.61
N GLU A 75 0.31 15.56 6.17
CA GLU A 75 -0.98 14.89 6.38
C GLU A 75 -1.10 13.61 5.55
N SER A 76 -0.53 13.54 4.34
CA SER A 76 -0.56 12.33 3.54
C SER A 76 0.26 11.19 4.18
N VAL A 77 1.40 11.49 4.81
CA VAL A 77 2.16 10.52 5.62
C VAL A 77 1.33 10.02 6.80
N MET A 78 0.64 10.92 7.51
CA MET A 78 -0.26 10.56 8.60
C MET A 78 -1.36 9.60 8.12
N ILE A 79 -2.06 9.94 7.04
CA ILE A 79 -3.15 9.11 6.51
C ILE A 79 -2.64 7.79 5.92
N ALA A 80 -1.47 7.77 5.28
CA ALA A 80 -0.85 6.53 4.79
C ALA A 80 -0.52 5.57 5.94
N SER A 81 0.02 6.08 7.06
CA SER A 81 0.27 5.25 8.25
C SER A 81 -1.02 4.70 8.85
N LEU A 82 -2.09 5.50 8.91
CA LEU A 82 -3.41 5.07 9.35
C LEU A 82 -4.00 4.01 8.40
N GLN A 83 -3.88 4.18 7.08
CA GLN A 83 -4.31 3.20 6.08
C GLN A 83 -3.62 1.85 6.32
N GLY A 84 -2.31 1.85 6.58
CA GLY A 84 -1.54 0.65 6.89
C GLY A 84 -2.03 -0.09 8.15
N ILE A 85 -2.41 0.65 9.19
CA ILE A 85 -3.01 0.08 10.41
C ILE A 85 -4.37 -0.59 10.10
N LEU A 86 -5.21 0.06 9.28
CA LEU A 86 -6.56 -0.42 8.98
C LEU A 86 -6.59 -1.64 8.05
N ALA A 87 -5.60 -1.79 7.18
CA ALA A 87 -5.57 -2.81 6.12
C ALA A 87 -5.81 -4.25 6.63
N ASN A 88 -5.40 -4.55 7.86
CA ASN A 88 -5.57 -5.88 8.48
C ASN A 88 -6.57 -5.90 9.65
N LYS A 89 -7.21 -4.77 10.00
CA LYS A 89 -8.05 -4.64 11.20
C LYS A 89 -9.51 -4.34 10.91
N SER A 90 -9.80 -3.71 9.77
CA SER A 90 -11.12 -3.12 9.52
C SER A 90 -11.60 -3.41 8.10
N SER A 91 -12.89 -3.72 7.97
CA SER A 91 -13.55 -3.77 6.66
C SER A 91 -13.89 -2.38 6.12
N ASN A 92 -13.78 -1.35 6.96
CA ASN A 92 -13.85 0.06 6.56
C ASN A 92 -12.41 0.57 6.47
N GLN A 93 -11.93 0.83 5.27
CA GLN A 93 -10.52 1.18 5.01
C GLN A 93 -10.41 2.52 4.29
N ILE A 94 -9.19 3.00 4.13
CA ILE A 94 -8.88 4.27 3.46
C ILE A 94 -8.29 3.97 2.09
N TYR A 95 -8.72 4.72 1.08
CA TYR A 95 -8.15 4.71 -0.26
C TYR A 95 -7.60 6.11 -0.57
N ILE A 96 -6.27 6.25 -0.60
CA ILE A 96 -5.63 7.48 -1.05
C ILE A 96 -5.63 7.46 -2.58
N LEU A 97 -6.26 8.47 -3.20
CA LEU A 97 -6.39 8.59 -4.64
C LEU A 97 -5.41 9.68 -5.15
N PRO A 98 -4.30 9.31 -5.82
CA PRO A 98 -3.45 10.27 -6.51
C PRO A 98 -4.17 10.93 -7.69
N ASP A 99 -3.74 12.13 -8.08
CA ASP A 99 -4.31 12.86 -9.22
C ASP A 99 -3.92 12.24 -10.58
N SER A 100 -2.91 11.37 -10.60
CA SER A 100 -2.37 10.76 -11.81
C SER A 100 -2.31 9.23 -11.71
N GLY A 101 -2.20 8.60 -12.88
CA GLY A 101 -2.12 7.14 -13.02
C GLY A 101 -3.47 6.43 -12.95
N ASN A 102 -3.40 5.10 -12.87
CA ASN A 102 -4.56 4.23 -13.03
C ASN A 102 -5.32 3.94 -11.71
N TYR A 103 -5.02 4.67 -10.64
CA TYR A 103 -5.63 4.44 -9.32
C TYR A 103 -7.14 4.61 -9.30
N LYS A 104 -7.68 5.49 -10.15
CA LYS A 104 -9.12 5.62 -10.32
C LYS A 104 -9.73 4.35 -10.92
N LEU A 105 -9.06 3.74 -11.90
CA LEU A 105 -9.54 2.50 -12.54
C LEU A 105 -9.62 1.35 -11.53
N TRP A 106 -8.62 1.22 -10.65
CA TRP A 106 -8.65 0.22 -9.59
C TRP A 106 -9.79 0.46 -8.58
N LEU A 107 -10.03 1.73 -8.21
CA LEU A 107 -11.14 2.08 -7.35
C LEU A 107 -12.49 1.75 -8.00
N ASP A 108 -12.65 2.09 -9.28
CA ASP A 108 -13.87 1.81 -10.05
C ASP A 108 -14.10 0.29 -10.16
N ASP A 109 -13.05 -0.50 -10.39
CA ASP A 109 -13.12 -1.96 -10.39
C ASP A 109 -13.57 -2.53 -9.03
N LEU A 110 -13.06 -2.00 -7.92
CA LEU A 110 -13.48 -2.40 -6.56
C LEU A 110 -14.97 -2.14 -6.32
N VAL A 111 -15.49 -1.04 -6.85
CA VAL A 111 -16.92 -0.70 -6.75
C VAL A 111 -17.74 -1.63 -7.66
N LEU A 112 -17.41 -1.69 -8.95
CA LEU A 112 -18.23 -2.34 -9.97
C LEU A 112 -18.21 -3.87 -9.87
N LYS A 113 -17.03 -4.46 -9.64
CA LYS A 113 -16.87 -5.93 -9.64
C LYS A 113 -17.01 -6.55 -8.27
N TYR A 114 -16.70 -5.80 -7.21
CA TYR A 114 -16.66 -6.33 -5.85
C TYR A 114 -17.68 -5.69 -4.89
N GLY A 115 -18.49 -4.74 -5.35
CA GLY A 115 -19.56 -4.12 -4.57
C GLY A 115 -19.06 -3.30 -3.38
N VAL A 116 -17.81 -2.84 -3.41
CA VAL A 116 -17.22 -2.03 -2.33
C VAL A 116 -17.88 -0.65 -2.33
N LYS A 117 -18.37 -0.23 -1.17
CA LYS A 117 -18.96 1.11 -1.00
C LYS A 117 -17.86 2.16 -0.90
N THR A 118 -18.09 3.36 -1.43
CA THR A 118 -17.13 4.46 -1.34
C THR A 118 -17.75 5.69 -0.69
N GLU A 119 -16.93 6.47 0.02
CA GLU A 119 -17.29 7.78 0.57
C GLU A 119 -16.11 8.74 0.36
N PHE A 120 -16.33 9.85 -0.33
CA PHE A 120 -15.27 10.83 -0.57
C PHE A 120 -15.11 11.78 0.62
N ILE A 121 -13.91 11.83 1.18
CA ILE A 121 -13.52 12.70 2.29
C ILE A 121 -12.44 13.66 1.81
N ARG A 122 -12.60 14.95 2.15
CA ARG A 122 -11.62 16.00 1.84
C ARG A 122 -10.74 16.39 3.03
N ASP A 123 -11.22 16.18 4.26
CA ASP A 123 -10.50 16.56 5.47
C ASP A 123 -9.82 15.32 6.07
N PRO A 124 -8.47 15.23 6.05
CA PRO A 124 -7.76 14.08 6.62
C PRO A 124 -8.04 13.91 8.12
N TRP A 125 -8.31 14.99 8.85
CA TRP A 125 -8.60 14.91 10.29
C TRP A 125 -9.94 14.26 10.60
N LYS A 126 -10.89 14.25 9.65
CA LYS A 126 -12.13 13.47 9.79
C LYS A 126 -11.82 11.97 9.81
N LEU A 127 -10.89 11.50 8.97
CA LEU A 127 -10.46 10.09 8.96
C LEU A 127 -9.78 9.71 10.28
N VAL A 128 -8.91 10.56 10.79
CA VAL A 128 -8.25 10.33 12.10
C VAL A 128 -9.27 10.21 13.22
N LYS A 129 -10.30 11.07 13.23
CA LYS A 129 -11.39 11.03 14.22
C LYS A 129 -12.25 9.78 14.07
N GLU A 130 -12.66 9.46 12.85
CA GLU A 130 -13.46 8.27 12.50
C GLU A 130 -12.78 6.98 13.00
N PHE A 131 -11.47 6.87 12.79
CA PHE A 131 -10.70 5.68 13.14
C PHE A 131 -9.92 5.79 14.45
N LYS A 132 -10.26 6.75 15.35
CA LYS A 132 -9.55 6.98 16.62
C LYS A 132 -9.40 5.72 17.49
N LYS A 133 -10.35 4.78 17.40
CA LYS A 133 -10.33 3.52 18.16
C LYS A 133 -9.43 2.43 17.56
N GLN A 134 -8.89 2.62 16.35
CA GLN A 134 -8.14 1.59 15.61
C GLN A 134 -6.63 1.68 15.82
N PHE A 135 -6.15 2.76 16.43
CA PHE A 135 -4.75 3.00 16.75
C PHE A 135 -4.61 3.45 18.22
N ASP A 136 -3.41 3.28 18.77
CA ASP A 136 -3.12 3.43 20.20
C ASP A 136 -2.45 4.76 20.54
N GLY A 137 -1.90 5.46 19.54
CA GLY A 137 -1.27 6.75 19.74
C GLY A 137 -0.66 7.31 18.46
N TYR A 138 0.36 8.16 18.63
CA TYR A 138 1.13 8.71 17.52
C TYR A 138 2.63 8.66 17.79
N LEU A 139 3.40 8.58 16.72
CA LEU A 139 4.85 8.75 16.74
C LEU A 139 5.21 10.06 16.04
N LEU A 140 6.06 10.85 16.69
CA LEU A 140 6.60 12.06 16.10
C LEU A 140 7.76 11.73 15.16
N TRP A 141 7.78 12.40 14.02
CA TRP A 141 8.92 12.41 13.11
C TRP A 141 9.17 13.85 12.65
N GLU A 142 10.37 14.12 12.15
CA GLU A 142 10.78 15.45 11.73
C GLU A 142 11.10 15.44 10.23
N LYS A 143 10.48 16.37 9.49
CA LYS A 143 10.69 16.45 8.05
C LYS A 143 12.12 16.89 7.74
N GLY A 144 12.74 16.19 6.79
CA GLY A 144 14.11 16.48 6.35
C GLY A 144 15.20 15.64 7.00
N ASN A 145 14.86 14.70 7.90
CA ASN A 145 15.82 13.74 8.44
C ASN A 145 15.30 12.28 8.37
N SER A 146 16.13 11.34 8.81
CA SER A 146 15.86 9.90 8.73
C SER A 146 14.85 9.38 9.76
N SER A 147 14.33 10.23 10.65
CA SER A 147 13.37 9.82 11.70
C SER A 147 12.08 9.24 11.13
N ILE A 148 11.65 9.67 9.93
CA ILE A 148 10.48 9.11 9.25
C ILE A 148 10.61 7.61 9.01
N ASN A 149 11.80 7.11 8.69
CA ASN A 149 12.02 5.69 8.41
C ASN A 149 11.89 4.87 9.70
N ALA A 150 12.55 5.30 10.78
CA ALA A 150 12.44 4.66 12.09
C ALA A 150 11.00 4.69 12.62
N ALA A 151 10.32 5.85 12.50
CA ALA A 151 8.94 6.01 12.92
C ALA A 151 8.00 5.10 12.11
N THR A 152 8.18 4.99 10.79
CA THR A 152 7.36 4.13 9.92
C THR A 152 7.47 2.66 10.32
N SER A 153 8.68 2.16 10.53
CA SER A 153 8.89 0.77 10.97
C SER A 153 8.26 0.52 12.35
N LEU A 154 8.37 1.48 13.28
CA LEU A 154 7.84 1.34 14.63
C LEU A 154 6.32 1.51 14.71
N ALA A 155 5.74 2.34 13.83
CA ALA A 155 4.31 2.68 13.80
C ALA A 155 3.42 1.44 13.73
N HIS A 156 3.79 0.46 12.89
CA HIS A 156 3.01 -0.77 12.76
C HIS A 156 3.09 -1.63 14.02
N LEU A 157 4.25 -1.71 14.68
CA LEU A 157 4.41 -2.49 15.92
C LEU A 157 3.70 -1.83 17.10
N LYS A 158 3.70 -0.50 17.15
CA LYS A 158 3.07 0.30 18.21
C LYS A 158 1.64 0.72 17.89
N GLN A 159 1.10 0.27 16.75
CA GLN A 159 -0.23 0.62 16.27
C GLN A 159 -0.49 2.12 16.37
N SER A 160 0.47 2.94 15.94
CA SER A 160 0.48 4.39 16.13
C SER A 160 0.59 5.09 14.79
N ILE A 161 -0.14 6.19 14.61
CA ILE A 161 -0.06 7.00 13.39
C ILE A 161 1.18 7.91 13.41
N LEU A 162 1.66 8.30 12.24
CA LEU A 162 2.78 9.23 12.12
C LEU A 162 2.30 10.68 12.13
N ILE A 163 2.94 11.51 12.94
CA ILE A 163 2.68 12.95 13.02
C ILE A 163 3.99 13.70 12.85
N GLU A 164 4.04 14.61 11.89
CA GLU A 164 5.20 15.47 11.73
C GLU A 164 5.28 16.48 12.89
N LYS A 165 6.49 16.72 13.39
CA LYS A 165 6.77 17.51 14.60
C LYS A 165 6.25 18.94 14.53
N ALA A 166 6.39 19.65 13.40
CA ALA A 166 5.82 20.99 13.25
C ALA A 166 4.28 20.98 13.22
N MET A 167 3.64 19.86 12.90
CA MET A 167 2.19 19.68 13.05
C MET A 167 1.75 19.40 14.49
N SER A 168 2.67 19.28 15.47
CA SER A 168 2.36 18.81 16.83
C SER A 168 1.51 19.74 17.70
N ASN A 169 1.05 20.87 17.17
CA ASN A 169 0.06 21.73 17.83
C ASN A 169 -1.39 21.28 17.58
N LYS A 170 -1.62 20.47 16.52
CA LYS A 170 -2.91 19.83 16.18
C LYS A 170 -3.23 18.47 16.88
N PRO A 171 -2.28 17.66 17.41
CA PRO A 171 -2.52 16.34 17.99
C PRO A 171 -3.19 16.33 19.35
N LYS A 172 -3.43 17.48 19.99
CA LYS A 172 -4.19 17.53 21.27
C LYS A 172 -5.61 16.93 21.12
N ALA A 173 -6.11 16.73 19.89
CA ALA A 173 -7.35 16.01 19.61
C ALA A 173 -7.19 14.46 19.52
N ILE A 174 -5.97 13.94 19.44
CA ILE A 174 -5.64 12.55 19.12
C ILE A 174 -5.33 11.73 20.38
N SER A 175 -4.87 12.33 21.50
CA SER A 175 -4.65 11.58 22.74
C SER A 175 -5.96 11.00 23.27
N LYS A 176 -5.89 9.76 23.76
CA LYS A 176 -6.98 9.14 24.54
C LYS A 176 -7.08 9.80 25.91
#